data_AF-A0A9P6ZYR9-F1
#
_entry.id   AF-A0A9P6ZYR9-F1
#
_cell.length_a   1.000
_cell.length_b   1.000
_cell.length_c   1.000
_cell.angle_alpha   90.00
_cell.angle_beta   90.00
_cell.angle_gamma   90.00
#
_symmetry.space_group_name_H-M   'P 1'
#
loop_
_entity.id
_entity.type
_entity.pdbx_description
1 polymer ?
#
loop_
_entity_poly.entity_id
_entity_poly.type
_entity_poly.pdbx_seq_one_letter_code
_entity_poly.pdbx_strand_id
1 'polypeptide(L)' 'MNCHLTPNFHFASHVLEYINTYGPAYAWWVFPYERAISVLGKANHNGHGGGKVEGTFMRAWWKSILI' A
#
# COMPACT_ATOMS: atom_id res chain seq x y z
N MET A 1 -4.24 -36.36 -6.14
CA MET A 1 -4.68 -35.15 -6.87
C MET A 1 -3.44 -34.39 -7.31
N ASN A 2 -3.13 -34.35 -8.62
CA ASN A 2 -2.08 -33.50 -9.19
C ASN A 2 -2.62 -32.10 -9.43
N CYS A 3 -2.93 -31.37 -8.35
CA CYS A 3 -3.36 -29.98 -8.42
C CYS A 3 -2.14 -29.08 -8.26
N HIS A 4 -1.85 -28.25 -9.26
CA HIS A 4 -0.82 -27.22 -9.13
C HIS A 4 -1.39 -26.04 -8.32
N LEU A 5 -0.99 -25.94 -7.06
CA LEU A 5 -1.42 -24.86 -6.18
C LEU A 5 -0.61 -23.60 -6.48
N THR A 6 -1.30 -22.52 -6.79
CA THR A 6 -0.68 -21.21 -6.98
C THR A 6 -0.33 -20.58 -5.62
N PRO A 7 0.59 -19.61 -5.57
CA PRO A 7 0.87 -18.88 -4.33
C PRO A 7 -0.39 -18.30 -3.66
N ASN A 8 -1.36 -17.82 -4.45
CA ASN A 8 -2.63 -17.32 -3.93
C ASN A 8 -3.43 -18.39 -3.17
N PHE A 9 -3.35 -19.65 -3.59
CA PHE A 9 -3.98 -20.75 -2.87
C PHE A 9 -3.33 -20.94 -1.49
N HIS A 10 -2.00 -20.89 -1.43
CA HIS A 10 -1.27 -20.93 -0.16
C HIS A 10 -1.61 -19.73 0.74
N PHE A 11 -1.67 -18.51 0.20
CA PHE A 11 -2.10 -17.35 0.99
C PHE A 11 -3.52 -17.47 1.53
N ALA A 12 -4.44 -18.04 0.75
CA ALA A 12 -5.81 -18.28 1.18
C ALA A 12 -5.88 -19.23 2.38
N SER A 13 -4.98 -20.22 2.51
CA SER A 13 -4.95 -21.11 3.67
C SER A 13 -4.52 -20.41 4.97
N HIS A 14 -3.84 -19.26 4.87
CA HIS A 14 -3.42 -18.48 6.04
C HIS A 14 -4.31 -17.28 6.35
N VAL A 15 -5.27 -16.92 5.48
CA VAL A 15 -5.99 -15.64 5.57
C VAL A 15 -6.67 -15.42 6.94
N LEU A 16 -7.16 -16.47 7.58
CA LEU A 16 -7.80 -16.38 8.91
C LEU A 16 -6.80 -15.99 10.00
N GLU A 17 -5.59 -16.55 9.98
CA GLU A 17 -4.50 -16.21 10.91
C GLU A 17 -4.14 -14.73 10.78
N TYR A 18 -4.00 -14.25 9.55
CA TYR A 18 -3.71 -12.84 9.28
C TYR A 18 -4.86 -11.92 9.71
N ILE A 19 -6.12 -12.31 9.48
CA ILE A 19 -7.27 -11.51 9.93
C ILE A 19 -7.31 -11.39 11.46
N ASN A 20 -7.03 -12.47 12.18
CA ASN A 20 -7.00 -12.46 13.64
C ASN A 20 -5.83 -11.64 14.20
N THR A 21 -4.70 -11.63 13.50
CA THR A 21 -3.47 -10.94 13.96
C THR A 21 -3.48 -9.44 13.61
N TYR A 22 -3.94 -9.09 12.41
CA TYR A 22 -3.81 -7.74 11.84
C TYR A 22 -5.15 -7.03 11.62
N GLY A 23 -6.26 -7.70 11.90
CA GLY A 23 -7.60 -7.19 11.65
C GLY A 23 -8.06 -7.42 10.20
N PRO A 24 -9.09 -6.70 9.74
CA PRO A 24 -9.66 -6.90 8.41
C PRO A 24 -8.60 -6.76 7.31
N ALA A 25 -8.66 -7.63 6.28
CA ALA A 25 -7.74 -7.58 5.13
C ALA A 25 -7.63 -6.18 4.49
N TYR A 26 -8.73 -5.42 4.51
CA TYR A 26 -8.79 -4.04 4.03
C TYR A 26 -7.87 -3.08 4.79
N ALA A 27 -7.54 -3.37 6.04
CA ALA A 27 -6.72 -2.52 6.89
C ALA A 27 -5.21 -2.76 6.71
N TRP A 28 -4.78 -3.93 6.21
CA TRP A 28 -3.36 -4.30 6.21
C TRP A 28 -2.82 -4.83 4.88
N TRP A 29 -3.65 -5.33 3.96
CA TRP A 29 -3.14 -6.05 2.78
C TRP A 29 -2.52 -5.10 1.74
N VAL A 30 -3.33 -4.47 0.88
CA VAL A 30 -2.82 -3.57 -0.17
C VAL A 30 -3.53 -2.24 -0.16
N PHE A 31 -4.84 -2.25 0.13
CA PHE A 31 -5.69 -1.06 0.12
C PHE A 31 -5.10 0.19 0.79
N PRO A 32 -4.58 0.15 2.05
CA PRO A 32 -4.06 1.36 2.68
C PRO A 32 -2.84 1.94 1.93
N TYR A 33 -1.99 1.09 1.38
CA TYR A 33 -0.81 1.48 0.63
C TYR A 33 -1.18 2.04 -0.75
N GLU A 34 -2.11 1.40 -1.47
CA GLU A 34 -2.63 1.91 -2.73
C GLU A 34 -3.33 3.27 -2.57
N ARG A 35 -4.11 3.43 -1.49
CA ARG A 35 -4.69 4.72 -1.14
C ARG A 35 -3.59 5.76 -0.92
N ALA A 36 -2.54 5.43 -0.17
CA ALA A 36 -1.43 6.33 0.07
C ALA A 36 -0.70 6.73 -1.22
N ILE A 37 -0.44 5.76 -2.10
CA ILE A 37 0.15 5.98 -3.42
C ILE A 37 -0.75 6.88 -4.28
N SER A 38 -2.06 6.68 -4.25
CA SER A 38 -3.01 7.54 -4.99
C SER A 38 -2.98 8.99 -4.49
N VAL A 39 -2.86 9.21 -3.18
CA VAL A 39 -2.70 10.55 -2.60
C VAL A 39 -1.40 11.20 -3.10
N LEU A 40 -0.29 10.46 -3.06
CA LEU A 40 1.00 10.96 -3.53
C LEU A 40 1.05 11.17 -5.06
N GLY A 41 0.37 10.34 -5.83
CA GLY A 41 0.28 10.46 -7.30
C GLY A 41 -0.42 11.74 -7.77
N LYS A 42 -1.20 12.39 -6.90
CA LYS A 42 -1.81 13.70 -7.16
C LYS A 42 -0.90 14.88 -6.80
N ALA A 43 0.24 14.61 -6.15
CA ALA A 43 1.17 15.66 -5.78
C ALA A 43 1.90 16.19 -7.01
N ASN A 44 1.86 17.51 -7.21
CA ASN A 44 2.67 18.13 -8.25
C ASN A 44 4.15 18.10 -7.83
N HIS A 45 4.94 17.34 -8.58
CA HIS A 45 6.38 17.22 -8.37
C HIS A 45 7.22 18.17 -9.25
N ASN A 46 6.60 19.02 -10.09
CA ASN A 46 7.26 20.04 -10.93
C ASN A 46 8.48 19.53 -11.73
N GLY A 47 8.49 18.26 -12.14
CA GLY A 47 9.64 17.64 -12.80
C GLY A 47 10.90 17.52 -11.93
N HIS A 48 10.80 17.66 -10.61
CA HIS A 48 11.92 17.49 -9.69
C HIS A 48 12.50 16.06 -9.78
N GLY A 49 13.76 15.95 -10.18
CA GLY A 49 14.56 14.72 -10.16
C GLY A 49 15.81 14.85 -9.28
N GLY A 50 16.70 13.85 -9.34
CA GLY A 50 17.99 13.88 -8.64
C GLY A 50 17.89 13.85 -7.11
N GLY A 51 16.97 13.06 -6.54
CA GLY A 51 16.80 12.91 -5.09
C GLY A 51 16.01 14.04 -4.41
N LYS A 52 15.32 14.89 -5.18
CA LYS A 52 14.46 15.97 -4.67
C LYS A 52 12.98 15.59 -4.60
N VAL A 53 12.60 14.47 -5.20
CA VAL A 53 11.20 14.05 -5.34
C VAL A 53 10.65 13.53 -4.00
N GLU A 54 11.50 12.87 -3.24
CA GLU A 54 11.25 12.28 -1.92
C GLU A 54 10.78 13.35 -0.93
N GLY A 55 11.49 14.49 -0.87
CA GLY A 55 11.09 15.62 -0.04
C GLY A 55 9.78 16.25 -0.51
N THR A 56 9.48 16.21 -1.81
CA THR A 56 8.22 16.72 -2.35
C THR A 56 7.05 15.84 -1.95
N PHE A 57 7.18 14.52 -2.07
CA PHE A 57 6.18 13.57 -1.61
C PHE A 57 6.00 13.60 -0.09
N MET A 58 7.07 13.71 0.69
CA MET A 58 6.96 13.84 2.15
C MET A 58 6.13 15.07 2.55
N ARG A 59 6.39 16.23 1.94
CA ARG A 59 5.61 17.46 2.19
C ARG A 59 4.16 17.31 1.73
N ALA A 60 3.92 16.67 0.60
CA ALA A 60 2.57 16.43 0.09
C ALA A 60 1.77 15.49 1.01
N TRP A 61 2.42 14.42 1.49
CA TRP A 61 1.83 13.49 2.45
C TRP A 61 1.40 14.20 3.73
N TRP A 62 2.30 14.96 4.35
CA TRP A 62 2.01 15.65 5.61
C TRP A 62 0.84 16.62 5.48
N LYS A 63 0.77 17.35 4.36
CA LYS A 63 -0.38 18.22 4.05
C LYS A 63 -1.70 17.45 3.88
N SER A 64 -1.66 16.22 3.37
CA SER A 64 -2.86 15.41 3.13
C SER A 64 -3.45 14.75 4.39
N ILE A 65 -2.66 14.67 5.48
CA ILE A 65 -3.08 14.02 6.72
C ILE A 65 -3.29 15.01 7.88
N LEU A 66 -2.73 16.22 7.80
CA LEU A 66 -2.84 17.24 8.84
C LEU A 66 -3.90 18.31 8.59
N ILE A 67 -4.45 18.37 7.39
CA ILE A 67 -5.49 19.31 6.97
C ILE A 67 -6.74 18.49 6.66
#